data_AF-N6UNE0-F1
#
_entry.id   AF-N6UNE0-F1
#
_cell.length_a   1.000
_cell.length_b   1.000
_cell.length_c   1.000
_cell.angle_alpha   90.00
_cell.angle_beta   90.00
_cell.angle_gamma   90.00
#
_symmetry.space_group_name_H-M   'P 1'
#
loop_
_entity.id
_entity.type
_entity.pdbx_description
1 polymer ?
#
loop_
_entity_poly.entity_id
_entity_poly.type
_entity_poly.pdbx_seq_one_letter_code
_entity_poly.pdbx_strand_id
1 'polypeptide(L)'
;CIAFHALCRPFQLFRHGNRTPNSKVYSSNPISNSSFYWPHGYGQLTEEGKRTEYRIGTTLRERYQNFLGNAYNIDFMDSRTTNVNRTKMSLQLVLAGLWPPTGQQVFLPWLNWQPIPYNYLTNDKELSGTSVCSNYDTLVDEVENSDEIQELLSVYDEIFEYISNQTGEDFSTPDDMFSLYFESVAQVEYGYPVEEWLEEVFPDDLEKITKDVYYIGTNTTALKRIAGERRE
;
A
#
# COMPACT_ATOMS: atom_id res chain seq x y z
N CYS A 1 -0.81 7.57 43.09
CA CYS A 1 -0.46 8.00 41.72
C CYS A 1 -1.64 7.76 40.81
N ILE A 2 -2.33 8.82 40.38
CA ILE A 2 -3.41 8.74 39.39
C ILE A 2 -2.75 8.93 38.03
N ALA A 3 -2.67 7.86 37.23
CA ALA A 3 -2.14 7.94 35.88
C ALA A 3 -3.23 8.47 34.93
N PHE A 4 -3.11 9.73 34.50
CA PHE A 4 -3.86 10.25 33.36
C PHE A 4 -3.17 9.79 32.06
N HIS A 5 -3.63 8.68 31.48
CA HIS A 5 -3.36 8.39 30.07
C HIS A 5 -4.49 8.99 29.24
N ALA A 6 -4.44 10.30 29.00
CA ALA A 6 -5.31 10.94 28.01
C ALA A 6 -4.63 10.83 26.64
N LEU A 7 -5.09 9.90 25.79
CA LEU A 7 -4.78 9.93 24.36
C LEU A 7 -5.51 11.14 23.77
N CYS A 8 -4.83 12.27 23.57
CA CYS A 8 -5.52 13.51 23.20
C CYS A 8 -6.01 13.58 21.75
N ARG A 9 -5.56 12.68 20.85
CA ARG A 9 -6.06 12.46 19.46
C ARG A 9 -5.22 11.35 18.81
N PRO A 10 -5.63 10.07 18.84
CA PRO A 10 -4.90 9.04 18.11
C PRO A 10 -5.03 9.31 16.59
N PHE A 11 -3.90 9.42 15.90
CA PHE A 11 -3.83 9.43 14.44
C PHE A 11 -3.47 8.02 13.96
N GLN A 12 -4.19 7.50 12.97
CA GLN A 12 -3.96 6.16 12.45
C GLN A 12 -3.79 6.20 10.94
N LEU A 13 -2.61 5.81 10.48
CA LEU A 13 -2.29 5.57 9.08
C LEU A 13 -2.13 4.07 8.85
N PHE A 14 -2.73 3.55 7.80
CA PHE A 14 -2.60 2.15 7.39
C PHE A 14 -2.62 2.07 5.86
N ARG A 15 -1.88 1.09 5.33
CA ARG A 15 -1.92 0.74 3.90
C ARG A 15 -3.19 -0.05 3.64
N HIS A 16 -3.68 0.01 2.40
CA HIS A 16 -4.72 -0.89 1.93
C HIS A 16 -4.31 -2.37 2.09
N GLY A 17 -5.31 -3.25 2.13
CA GLY A 17 -5.08 -4.69 2.25
C GLY A 17 -4.58 -5.32 0.95
N ASN A 18 -4.43 -6.64 0.97
CA ASN A 18 -3.99 -7.44 -0.19
C ASN A 18 -4.82 -7.11 -1.44
N ARG A 19 -4.13 -6.96 -2.56
CA ARG A 19 -4.71 -6.56 -3.85
C ARG A 19 -4.29 -7.54 -4.93
N THR A 20 -5.04 -7.56 -6.02
CA THR A 20 -4.56 -8.12 -7.28
C THR A 20 -3.44 -7.25 -7.86
N PRO A 21 -2.66 -7.78 -8.83
CA PRO A 21 -1.65 -6.98 -9.51
C PRO A 21 -2.24 -5.71 -10.14
N ASN A 22 -1.53 -4.58 -10.20
CA ASN A 22 -2.00 -3.34 -10.84
C ASN A 22 -2.00 -3.44 -12.37
N SER A 23 -1.17 -4.32 -12.91
CA SER A 23 -0.96 -4.53 -14.34
C SER A 23 -0.47 -5.95 -14.59
N LYS A 24 -0.11 -6.24 -15.85
CA LYS A 24 0.71 -7.40 -16.17
C LYS A 24 2.04 -7.30 -15.42
N VAL A 25 2.57 -8.43 -14.97
CA VAL A 25 3.90 -8.51 -14.34
C VAL A 25 5.00 -8.33 -15.40
N TYR A 26 4.89 -9.04 -16.52
CA TYR A 26 5.65 -8.88 -17.78
C TYR A 26 4.80 -9.47 -18.91
N SER A 27 5.08 -9.17 -20.18
CA SER A 27 4.17 -9.51 -21.29
C SER A 27 4.06 -11.01 -21.54
N SER A 28 5.14 -11.76 -21.32
CA SER A 28 5.19 -13.22 -21.49
C SER A 28 4.61 -14.01 -20.30
N ASN A 29 4.25 -13.34 -19.18
CA ASN A 29 3.69 -14.02 -18.00
C ASN A 29 2.40 -14.77 -18.39
N PRO A 30 2.30 -16.08 -18.10
CA PRO A 30 1.10 -16.89 -18.36
C PRO A 30 -0.18 -16.34 -17.69
N ILE A 31 -0.03 -15.63 -16.57
CA ILE A 31 -1.08 -15.06 -15.71
C ILE A 31 -1.18 -13.54 -15.92
N SER A 32 -1.10 -13.11 -17.17
CA SER A 32 -1.09 -11.69 -17.58
C SER A 32 -2.44 -11.17 -18.06
N ASN A 33 -3.50 -11.98 -18.07
CA ASN A 33 -4.85 -11.49 -18.40
C ASN A 33 -5.62 -11.09 -17.15
N SER A 34 -6.26 -9.92 -17.17
CA SER A 34 -7.18 -9.49 -16.11
C SER A 34 -8.28 -10.52 -15.76
N SER A 35 -8.62 -11.43 -16.68
CA SER A 35 -9.59 -12.50 -16.45
C SER A 35 -9.15 -13.50 -15.37
N PHE A 36 -7.84 -13.71 -15.18
CA PHE A 36 -7.31 -14.52 -14.07
C PHE A 36 -7.64 -13.92 -12.70
N TYR A 37 -7.89 -12.61 -12.66
CA TYR A 37 -8.19 -11.85 -11.45
C TYR A 37 -9.68 -11.50 -11.33
N TRP A 38 -10.55 -12.14 -12.12
CA TRP A 38 -12.01 -12.01 -11.97
C TRP A 38 -12.46 -12.56 -10.60
N PRO A 39 -13.43 -11.93 -9.89
CA PRO A 39 -14.25 -10.77 -10.29
C PRO A 39 -13.65 -9.39 -10.00
N HIS A 40 -12.40 -9.33 -9.54
CA HIS A 40 -11.78 -8.10 -9.07
C HIS A 40 -11.20 -7.26 -10.23
N GLY A 41 -10.49 -7.90 -11.17
CA GLY A 41 -9.65 -7.21 -12.15
C GLY A 41 -8.36 -6.67 -11.51
N TYR A 42 -7.63 -5.81 -12.23
CA TYR A 42 -6.34 -5.29 -11.77
C TYR A 42 -6.43 -4.20 -10.68
N GLY A 43 -5.49 -4.22 -9.74
CA GLY A 43 -5.25 -3.23 -8.71
C GLY A 43 -6.35 -3.15 -7.65
N GLN A 44 -7.23 -4.15 -7.59
CA GLN A 44 -8.41 -4.19 -6.75
C GLN A 44 -8.20 -5.03 -5.50
N LEU A 45 -8.92 -4.67 -4.43
CA LEU A 45 -8.83 -5.34 -3.13
C LEU A 45 -9.39 -6.77 -3.21
N THR A 46 -8.62 -7.75 -2.74
CA THR A 46 -9.01 -9.17 -2.71
C THR A 46 -9.90 -9.47 -1.52
N GLU A 47 -10.51 -10.65 -1.47
CA GLU A 47 -11.27 -11.07 -0.29
C GLU A 47 -10.40 -11.18 0.98
N GLU A 48 -9.13 -11.58 0.87
CA GLU A 48 -8.22 -11.56 2.01
C GLU A 48 -7.88 -10.12 2.42
N GLY A 49 -7.62 -9.24 1.45
CA GLY A 49 -7.41 -7.83 1.73
C GLY A 49 -8.59 -7.22 2.47
N LYS A 50 -9.83 -7.59 2.11
CA LYS A 50 -11.02 -7.12 2.83
C LYS A 50 -11.06 -7.60 4.28
N ARG A 51 -10.71 -8.87 4.53
CA ARG A 51 -10.65 -9.45 5.89
C ARG A 51 -9.56 -8.81 6.72
N THR A 52 -8.38 -8.56 6.14
CA THR A 52 -7.28 -7.84 6.78
C THR A 52 -7.72 -6.47 7.27
N GLU A 53 -8.37 -5.68 6.43
CA GLU A 53 -8.83 -4.33 6.79
C GLU A 53 -9.91 -4.35 7.88
N TYR A 54 -10.87 -5.28 7.81
CA TYR A 54 -11.85 -5.44 8.87
C TYR A 54 -11.21 -5.84 10.21
N ARG A 55 -10.19 -6.71 10.18
CA ARG A 55 -9.40 -7.09 11.37
C ARG A 55 -8.63 -5.91 11.95
N ILE A 56 -8.08 -5.03 11.11
CA ILE A 56 -7.46 -3.77 11.57
C ILE A 56 -8.50 -2.95 12.34
N GLY A 57 -9.69 -2.74 11.77
CA GLY A 57 -10.77 -1.99 12.40
C GLY A 57 -11.19 -2.54 13.78
N THR A 58 -11.40 -3.85 13.86
CA THR A 58 -11.76 -4.53 15.13
C THR A 58 -10.63 -4.45 16.16
N THR A 59 -9.37 -4.60 15.74
CA THR A 59 -8.20 -4.45 16.62
C THR A 59 -8.09 -3.02 17.17
N LEU A 60 -8.33 -2.01 16.32
CA LEU A 60 -8.35 -0.60 16.73
C LEU A 60 -9.50 -0.32 17.71
N ARG A 61 -10.67 -0.92 17.48
CA ARG A 61 -11.82 -0.82 18.38
C ARG A 61 -11.48 -1.36 19.77
N GLU A 62 -10.89 -2.54 19.85
CA GLU A 62 -10.49 -3.15 21.12
C GLU A 62 -9.44 -2.31 21.85
N ARG A 63 -8.42 -1.84 21.11
CA ARG A 63 -7.32 -1.03 21.64
C ARG A 63 -7.82 0.32 22.20
N TYR A 64 -8.75 0.97 21.52
CA TYR A 64 -9.18 2.34 21.85
C TYR A 64 -10.60 2.42 22.43
N GLN A 65 -11.23 1.32 22.82
CA GLN A 65 -12.62 1.28 23.30
C GLN A 65 -12.95 2.33 24.37
N ASN A 66 -12.04 2.55 25.33
CA ASN A 66 -12.24 3.50 26.43
C ASN A 66 -12.19 4.95 25.96
N PHE A 67 -11.46 5.23 24.89
CA PHE A 67 -11.35 6.56 24.29
C PHE A 67 -12.51 6.82 23.33
N LEU A 68 -12.87 5.83 22.51
CA LEU A 68 -13.88 5.94 21.45
C LEU A 68 -15.32 5.96 21.98
N GLY A 69 -15.57 5.40 23.17
CA GLY A 69 -16.93 5.25 23.69
C GLY A 69 -17.73 4.18 22.95
N ASN A 70 -19.05 4.13 23.11
CA ASN A 70 -19.89 3.01 22.64
C ASN A 70 -20.54 3.20 21.27
N ALA A 71 -20.59 4.43 20.75
CA ALA A 71 -21.31 4.78 19.53
C ALA A 71 -20.46 5.73 18.70
N TYR A 72 -20.60 5.65 17.39
CA TYR A 72 -19.92 6.56 16.46
C TYR A 72 -20.42 8.00 16.66
N ASN A 73 -19.51 8.97 16.62
CA ASN A 73 -19.86 10.39 16.58
C ASN A 73 -19.10 11.07 15.44
N ILE A 74 -19.85 11.73 14.56
CA ILE A 74 -19.33 12.45 13.40
C ILE A 74 -18.41 13.61 13.79
N ASP A 75 -18.60 14.21 14.97
CA ASP A 75 -17.79 15.33 15.43
C ASP A 75 -16.41 14.92 15.97
N PHE A 76 -16.16 13.61 16.17
CA PHE A 76 -14.95 13.09 16.83
C PHE A 76 -14.03 12.28 15.92
N MET A 77 -14.39 12.08 14.66
CA MET A 77 -13.57 11.34 13.71
C MET A 77 -13.59 12.02 12.34
N ASP A 78 -12.40 12.30 11.82
CA ASP A 78 -12.19 12.57 10.40
C ASP A 78 -11.58 11.33 9.76
N SER A 79 -12.04 10.98 8.56
CA SER A 79 -11.56 9.81 7.84
C SER A 79 -11.28 10.17 6.39
N ARG A 80 -10.09 9.79 5.91
CA ARG A 80 -9.57 10.21 4.61
C ARG A 80 -8.84 9.08 3.91
N THR A 81 -8.97 9.02 2.59
CA THR A 81 -8.24 8.08 1.72
C THR A 81 -7.58 8.81 0.56
N THR A 82 -6.66 8.12 -0.12
CA THR A 82 -6.31 8.46 -1.50
C THR A 82 -7.48 8.20 -2.45
N ASN A 83 -7.44 8.79 -3.65
CA ASN A 83 -8.49 8.61 -4.66
C ASN A 83 -8.36 7.29 -5.46
N VAL A 84 -8.25 6.15 -4.78
CA VAL A 84 -8.12 4.82 -5.42
C VAL A 84 -9.10 3.82 -4.80
N ASN A 85 -9.78 3.01 -5.62
CA ASN A 85 -10.84 2.08 -5.19
C ASN A 85 -10.41 1.19 -4.02
N ARG A 86 -9.23 0.55 -4.11
CA ARG A 86 -8.74 -0.34 -3.02
C ARG A 86 -8.58 0.39 -1.69
N THR A 87 -8.19 1.66 -1.68
CA THR A 87 -8.03 2.45 -0.44
C THR A 87 -9.37 2.91 0.12
N LYS A 88 -10.33 3.27 -0.74
CA LYS A 88 -11.70 3.60 -0.35
C LYS A 88 -12.41 2.40 0.29
N MET A 89 -12.30 1.24 -0.35
CA MET A 89 -12.86 -0.01 0.19
C MET A 89 -12.20 -0.42 1.50
N SER A 90 -10.86 -0.28 1.60
CA SER A 90 -10.11 -0.60 2.82
C SER A 90 -10.59 0.24 4.01
N LEU A 91 -10.69 1.57 3.84
CA LEU A 91 -11.19 2.43 4.92
C LEU A 91 -12.62 2.07 5.33
N GLN A 92 -13.52 1.79 4.36
CA GLN A 92 -14.88 1.37 4.69
C GLN A 92 -14.92 0.11 5.57
N LEU A 93 -14.00 -0.83 5.35
CA LEU A 93 -13.91 -2.07 6.12
C LEU A 93 -13.29 -1.86 7.50
N VAL A 94 -12.25 -1.02 7.60
CA VAL A 94 -11.72 -0.59 8.89
C VAL A 94 -12.80 0.10 9.70
N LEU A 95 -13.57 1.01 9.10
CA LEU A 95 -14.67 1.71 9.76
C LEU A 95 -15.80 0.75 10.18
N ALA A 96 -16.10 -0.26 9.37
CA ALA A 96 -17.07 -1.29 9.73
C ALA A 96 -16.65 -2.12 10.95
N GLY A 97 -15.35 -2.42 11.09
CA GLY A 97 -14.80 -3.09 12.27
C GLY A 97 -14.65 -2.17 13.47
N LEU A 98 -14.36 -0.89 13.22
CA LEU A 98 -14.14 0.13 14.25
C LEU A 98 -15.44 0.60 14.91
N TRP A 99 -16.52 0.71 14.13
CA TRP A 99 -17.79 1.27 14.57
C TRP A 99 -19.00 0.40 14.22
N PRO A 100 -19.13 -0.80 14.80
CA PRO A 100 -20.39 -1.55 14.76
C PRO A 100 -21.54 -0.68 15.29
N PRO A 101 -22.71 -0.63 14.62
CA PRO A 101 -23.83 0.19 15.06
C PRO A 101 -24.38 -0.28 16.41
N THR A 102 -24.68 0.68 17.30
CA THR A 102 -25.30 0.40 18.60
C THR A 102 -26.50 1.33 18.85
N GLY A 103 -27.49 0.86 19.61
CA GLY A 103 -28.66 1.66 19.99
C GLY A 103 -29.39 2.26 18.79
N GLN A 104 -29.53 3.59 18.76
CA GLN A 104 -30.22 4.33 17.69
C GLN A 104 -29.48 4.32 16.35
N GLN A 105 -28.20 3.94 16.31
CA GLN A 105 -27.43 3.83 15.06
C GLN A 105 -27.73 2.53 14.29
N VAL A 106 -28.43 1.57 14.92
CA VAL A 106 -28.90 0.35 14.26
C VAL A 106 -30.08 0.69 13.36
N PHE A 107 -29.81 0.99 12.09
CA PHE A 107 -30.87 1.27 11.10
C PHE A 107 -31.47 0.00 10.48
N LEU A 108 -30.72 -1.10 10.46
CA LEU A 108 -31.16 -2.43 10.02
C LEU A 108 -30.74 -3.50 11.05
N PRO A 109 -31.67 -4.16 11.75
CA PRO A 109 -31.34 -5.10 12.84
C PRO A 109 -30.50 -6.32 12.43
N TRP A 110 -30.57 -6.72 11.16
CA TRP A 110 -29.84 -7.88 10.63
C TRP A 110 -28.49 -7.52 9.99
N LEU A 111 -28.12 -6.23 9.95
CA LEU A 111 -26.91 -5.76 9.32
C LEU A 111 -26.03 -5.05 10.36
N ASN A 112 -24.94 -5.70 10.76
CA ASN A 112 -23.96 -5.12 11.69
C ASN A 112 -22.98 -4.18 10.99
N TRP A 113 -23.53 -3.17 10.30
CA TRP A 113 -22.79 -2.16 9.56
C TRP A 113 -23.57 -0.85 9.57
N GLN A 114 -22.87 0.28 9.53
CA GLN A 114 -23.45 1.60 9.32
C GLN A 114 -22.60 2.40 8.33
N PRO A 115 -23.22 3.26 7.50
CA PRO A 115 -22.47 4.13 6.62
C PRO A 115 -21.74 5.20 7.45
N ILE A 116 -20.42 5.31 7.24
CA ILE A 116 -19.59 6.36 7.83
C ILE A 116 -18.95 7.14 6.67
N PRO A 117 -19.09 8.48 6.64
CA PRO A 117 -18.53 9.31 5.57
C PRO A 117 -17.01 9.32 5.64
N TYR A 118 -16.38 9.40 4.47
CA TYR A 118 -14.94 9.61 4.32
C TYR A 118 -14.65 10.58 3.18
N ASN A 119 -13.50 11.22 3.24
CA ASN A 119 -13.04 12.22 2.28
C ASN A 119 -11.87 11.69 1.44
N TYR A 120 -11.67 12.28 0.27
CA TYR A 120 -10.45 12.12 -0.52
C TYR A 120 -10.17 13.40 -1.31
N LEU A 121 -8.91 13.64 -1.65
CA LEU A 121 -8.49 14.76 -2.50
C LEU A 121 -7.96 14.23 -3.83
N THR A 122 -8.17 14.98 -4.90
CA THR A 122 -7.63 14.62 -6.24
C THR A 122 -6.11 14.84 -6.30
N ASN A 123 -5.61 15.93 -5.70
CA ASN A 123 -4.18 16.27 -5.65
C ASN A 123 -3.68 16.22 -4.20
N ASP A 124 -3.69 15.01 -3.64
CA ASP A 124 -3.36 14.78 -2.25
C ASP A 124 -1.84 14.75 -2.00
N LYS A 125 -1.27 15.89 -1.60
CA LYS A 125 0.18 15.98 -1.28
C LYS A 125 0.57 15.28 0.02
N GLU A 126 -0.39 14.88 0.84
CA GLU A 126 -0.12 14.25 2.15
C GLU A 126 -0.14 12.74 2.06
N LEU A 127 -1.08 12.17 1.30
CA LEU A 127 -1.22 10.73 1.12
C LEU A 127 -0.67 10.22 -0.23
N SER A 128 -0.34 11.12 -1.15
CA SER A 128 0.16 10.79 -2.50
C SER A 128 1.23 11.78 -2.96
N GLY A 129 2.09 12.22 -2.03
CA GLY A 129 3.15 13.19 -2.31
C GLY A 129 4.04 12.80 -3.48
N THR A 130 4.50 11.54 -3.53
CA THR A 130 5.37 11.02 -4.61
C THR A 130 4.73 11.11 -5.99
N SER A 131 3.41 10.93 -6.10
CA SER A 131 2.69 11.01 -7.38
C SER A 131 2.21 12.42 -7.75
N VAL A 132 2.07 13.32 -6.77
CA VAL A 132 1.47 14.66 -6.97
C VAL A 132 2.53 15.76 -7.08
N CYS A 133 3.70 15.57 -6.46
CA CYS A 133 4.79 16.54 -6.50
C CYS A 133 5.59 16.40 -7.79
N SER A 134 5.45 17.38 -8.69
CA SER A 134 6.09 17.37 -10.02
C SER A 134 7.62 17.34 -10.03
N ASN A 135 8.27 17.60 -8.89
CA ASN A 135 9.72 17.56 -8.74
C ASN A 135 10.22 16.25 -8.13
N TYR A 136 9.33 15.31 -7.78
CA TYR A 136 9.73 14.05 -7.15
C TYR A 136 10.64 13.25 -8.09
N ASP A 137 10.18 12.96 -9.31
CA ASP A 137 10.92 12.18 -10.30
C ASP A 137 12.29 12.82 -10.60
N THR A 138 12.34 14.14 -10.82
CA THR A 138 13.62 14.86 -11.04
C THR A 138 14.59 14.71 -9.87
N LEU A 139 14.10 14.77 -8.63
CA LEU A 139 14.95 14.62 -7.45
C LEU A 139 15.41 13.17 -7.24
N VAL A 140 14.59 12.19 -7.63
CA VAL A 140 14.97 10.77 -7.64
C VAL A 140 16.03 10.54 -8.70
N ASP A 141 15.82 11.02 -9.92
CA ASP A 141 16.79 10.93 -11.03
C ASP A 141 18.16 11.50 -10.64
N GLU A 142 18.19 12.67 -9.97
CA GLU A 142 19.43 13.28 -9.48
C GLU A 142 20.17 12.39 -8.47
N VAL A 143 19.44 11.72 -7.59
CA VAL A 143 20.00 10.80 -6.59
C VAL A 143 20.47 9.51 -7.26
N GLU A 144 19.66 8.94 -8.14
CA GLU A 144 19.99 7.71 -8.86
C GLU A 144 21.24 7.85 -9.70
N ASN A 145 21.44 9.00 -10.35
CA ASN A 145 22.62 9.27 -11.16
C ASN A 145 23.87 9.69 -10.36
N SER A 146 23.82 9.70 -9.03
CA SER A 146 24.99 9.99 -8.19
C SER A 146 25.94 8.79 -8.13
N ASP A 147 27.24 9.05 -7.99
CA ASP A 147 28.28 8.00 -7.92
C ASP A 147 28.00 6.98 -6.81
N GLU A 148 27.52 7.43 -5.64
CA GLU A 148 27.17 6.57 -4.50
C GLU A 148 26.06 5.57 -4.85
N ILE A 149 25.00 6.04 -5.53
CA ILE A 149 23.86 5.20 -5.87
C ILE A 149 24.16 4.32 -7.09
N GLN A 150 24.93 4.80 -8.06
CA GLN A 150 25.39 3.96 -9.16
C GLN A 150 26.29 2.82 -8.67
N GLU A 151 27.19 3.07 -7.70
CA GLU A 151 27.98 2.01 -7.07
C GLU A 151 27.08 1.01 -6.31
N LEU A 152 26.08 1.50 -5.57
CA LEU A 152 25.09 0.66 -4.88
C LEU A 152 24.32 -0.24 -5.86
N LEU A 153 23.86 0.31 -7.00
CA LEU A 153 23.04 -0.40 -7.98
C LEU A 153 23.84 -1.38 -8.84
N SER A 154 25.13 -1.11 -9.09
CA SER A 154 26.00 -1.97 -9.92
C SER A 154 26.09 -3.42 -9.43
N VAL A 155 25.81 -3.67 -8.14
CA VAL A 155 25.79 -5.03 -7.58
C VAL A 155 24.61 -5.87 -8.09
N TYR A 156 23.65 -5.24 -8.77
CA TYR A 156 22.44 -5.88 -9.30
C TYR A 156 22.47 -6.08 -10.82
N ASP A 157 23.55 -5.67 -11.51
CA ASP A 157 23.66 -5.75 -12.97
C ASP A 157 23.39 -7.17 -13.51
N GLU A 158 23.92 -8.20 -12.84
CA GLU A 158 23.70 -9.61 -13.24
C GLU A 158 22.23 -10.03 -13.09
N ILE A 159 21.52 -9.51 -12.07
CA ILE A 159 20.11 -9.79 -11.84
C ILE A 159 19.25 -9.10 -12.91
N PHE A 160 19.58 -7.85 -13.25
CA PHE A 160 18.89 -7.10 -14.29
C PHE A 160 19.02 -7.78 -15.65
N GLU A 161 20.24 -8.21 -16.00
CA GLU A 161 20.49 -8.98 -17.22
C GLU A 161 19.77 -10.33 -17.22
N TYR A 162 19.80 -11.05 -16.10
CA TYR A 162 19.09 -12.32 -15.95
C TYR A 162 17.58 -12.16 -16.22
N ILE A 163 16.93 -11.22 -15.56
CA ILE A 163 15.47 -10.99 -15.68
C ILE A 163 15.12 -10.53 -17.10
N SER A 164 15.94 -9.64 -17.68
CA SER A 164 15.75 -9.17 -19.06
C SER A 164 15.80 -10.34 -20.05
N ASN A 165 16.75 -11.27 -19.87
CA ASN A 165 16.88 -12.46 -20.70
C ASN A 165 15.70 -13.44 -20.54
N GLN A 166 15.17 -13.63 -19.32
CA GLN A 166 14.04 -14.53 -19.07
C GLN A 166 12.72 -13.99 -19.63
N THR A 167 12.50 -12.67 -19.49
CA THR A 167 11.26 -12.02 -19.91
C THR A 167 11.24 -11.65 -21.39
N GLY A 168 12.42 -11.39 -21.97
CA GLY A 168 12.58 -10.81 -23.30
C GLY A 168 12.26 -9.31 -23.36
N GLU A 169 12.22 -8.65 -22.20
CA GLU A 169 11.93 -7.22 -22.01
C GLU A 169 13.11 -6.52 -21.35
N ASP A 170 13.17 -5.20 -21.46
CA ASP A 170 14.22 -4.41 -20.82
C ASP A 170 13.88 -4.20 -19.34
N PHE A 171 14.60 -4.90 -18.46
CA PHE A 171 14.50 -4.83 -17.01
C PHE A 171 15.83 -4.30 -16.45
N SER A 172 16.13 -3.03 -16.75
CA SER A 172 17.43 -2.41 -16.47
C SER A 172 17.39 -1.33 -15.40
N THR A 173 16.22 -1.03 -14.83
CA THR A 173 16.07 0.00 -13.80
C THR A 173 15.64 -0.57 -12.45
N PRO A 174 15.97 0.11 -11.34
CA PRO A 174 15.45 -0.25 -10.02
C PRO A 174 13.92 -0.22 -9.95
N ASP A 175 13.28 0.68 -10.70
CA ASP A 175 11.82 0.82 -10.78
C ASP A 175 11.14 -0.39 -11.47
N ASP A 176 11.82 -1.00 -12.46
CA ASP A 176 11.35 -2.25 -13.09
C ASP A 176 11.34 -3.40 -12.08
N MET A 177 12.41 -3.50 -11.27
CA MET A 177 12.53 -4.52 -10.22
C MET A 177 11.50 -4.32 -9.10
N PHE A 178 11.30 -3.07 -8.70
CA PHE A 178 10.27 -2.68 -7.73
C PHE A 178 8.88 -3.11 -8.22
N SER A 179 8.58 -2.84 -9.49
CA SER A 179 7.32 -3.23 -10.10
C SER A 179 7.17 -4.76 -10.18
N LEU A 180 8.20 -5.46 -10.66
CA LEU A 180 8.23 -6.92 -10.73
C LEU A 180 7.98 -7.56 -9.35
N TYR A 181 8.65 -7.06 -8.31
CA TYR A 181 8.47 -7.54 -6.94
C TYR A 181 7.03 -7.40 -6.47
N PHE A 182 6.46 -6.19 -6.51
CA PHE A 182 5.12 -5.96 -5.97
C PHE A 182 4.01 -6.63 -6.77
N GLU A 183 4.16 -6.74 -8.09
CA GLU A 183 3.18 -7.44 -8.91
C GLU A 183 3.28 -8.96 -8.75
N SER A 184 4.48 -9.51 -8.51
CA SER A 184 4.67 -10.92 -8.16
C SER A 184 4.13 -11.25 -6.76
N VAL A 185 4.38 -10.40 -5.76
CA VAL A 185 3.77 -10.54 -4.42
C VAL A 185 2.24 -10.56 -4.54
N ALA A 186 1.65 -9.61 -5.27
CA ALA A 186 0.21 -9.55 -5.45
C ALA A 186 -0.36 -10.78 -6.17
N GLN A 187 0.38 -11.35 -7.13
CA GLN A 187 0.02 -12.60 -7.81
C GLN A 187 0.03 -13.79 -6.84
N VAL A 188 1.10 -13.94 -6.05
CA VAL A 188 1.27 -15.01 -5.06
C VAL A 188 0.23 -14.92 -3.96
N GLU A 189 -0.03 -13.73 -3.42
CA GLU A 189 -1.05 -13.51 -2.40
C GLU A 189 -2.47 -13.80 -2.91
N TYR A 190 -2.70 -13.66 -4.22
CA TYR A 190 -3.97 -14.05 -4.85
C TYR A 190 -4.10 -15.58 -5.02
N GLY A 191 -2.99 -16.32 -4.89
CA GLY A 191 -2.94 -17.78 -4.97
C GLY A 191 -2.35 -18.34 -6.27
N TYR A 192 -1.72 -17.49 -7.08
CA TYR A 192 -1.04 -17.93 -8.30
C TYR A 192 0.48 -18.02 -8.08
N PRO A 193 1.13 -19.13 -8.48
CA PRO A 193 2.57 -19.26 -8.33
C PRO A 193 3.32 -18.29 -9.26
N VAL A 194 4.60 -18.06 -8.97
CA VAL A 194 5.54 -17.47 -9.92
C VAL A 194 6.09 -18.55 -10.86
N GLU A 195 6.74 -18.14 -11.95
CA GLU A 195 7.44 -19.09 -12.83
C GLU A 195 8.75 -19.57 -12.20
N GLU A 196 9.22 -20.75 -12.57
CA GLU A 196 10.41 -21.40 -11.99
C GLU A 196 11.66 -20.51 -12.08
N TRP A 197 11.86 -19.80 -13.19
CA TRP A 197 12.99 -18.87 -13.33
C TRP A 197 12.89 -17.70 -12.33
N LEU A 198 11.68 -17.26 -12.00
CA LEU A 198 11.48 -16.14 -11.09
C LEU A 198 11.72 -16.57 -9.64
N GLU A 199 11.55 -17.85 -9.30
CA GLU A 199 11.90 -18.38 -7.97
C GLU A 199 13.39 -18.25 -7.62
N GLU A 200 14.28 -18.11 -8.61
CA GLU A 200 15.71 -17.91 -8.39
C GLU A 200 16.05 -16.54 -7.78
N VAL A 201 15.19 -15.54 -7.99
CA VAL A 201 15.40 -14.15 -7.52
C VAL A 201 14.26 -13.62 -6.62
N PHE A 202 13.09 -14.26 -6.66
CA PHE A 202 11.92 -13.92 -5.86
C PHE A 202 11.79 -14.86 -4.64
N PRO A 203 11.52 -14.34 -3.43
CA PRO A 203 11.30 -12.93 -3.12
C PRO A 203 12.58 -12.18 -2.75
N ASP A 204 13.64 -12.86 -2.35
CA ASP A 204 14.70 -12.28 -1.52
C ASP A 204 15.51 -11.18 -2.22
N ASP A 205 16.01 -11.43 -3.43
CA ASP A 205 16.82 -10.45 -4.16
C ASP A 205 15.97 -9.26 -4.61
N LEU A 206 14.77 -9.53 -5.13
CA LEU A 206 13.82 -8.49 -5.51
C LEU A 206 13.34 -7.66 -4.30
N GLU A 207 13.17 -8.26 -3.13
CA GLU A 207 12.85 -7.54 -1.89
C GLU A 207 14.01 -6.64 -1.46
N LYS A 208 15.25 -7.13 -1.60
CA LYS A 208 16.45 -6.34 -1.29
C LYS A 208 16.55 -5.12 -2.21
N ILE A 209 16.42 -5.29 -3.52
CA ILE A 209 16.41 -4.18 -4.49
C ILE A 209 15.28 -3.20 -4.18
N THR A 210 14.08 -3.71 -3.84
CA THR A 210 12.93 -2.88 -3.45
C THR A 210 13.23 -2.02 -2.21
N LYS A 211 13.97 -2.53 -1.23
CA LYS A 211 14.40 -1.74 -0.06
C LYS A 211 15.37 -0.62 -0.45
N ASP A 212 16.26 -0.87 -1.40
CA ASP A 212 17.18 0.15 -1.91
C ASP A 212 16.44 1.22 -2.73
N VAL A 213 15.42 0.85 -3.50
CA VAL A 213 14.51 1.81 -4.18
C VAL A 213 13.84 2.73 -3.15
N TYR A 214 13.37 2.20 -2.01
CA TYR A 214 12.84 3.04 -0.93
C TYR A 214 13.90 3.97 -0.35
N TYR A 215 15.14 3.50 -0.17
CA TYR A 215 16.25 4.34 0.29
C TYR A 215 16.54 5.47 -0.69
N ILE A 216 16.59 5.19 -1.99
CA ILE A 216 16.79 6.16 -3.07
C ILE A 216 15.66 7.20 -3.05
N GLY A 217 14.40 6.75 -3.08
CA GLY A 217 13.20 7.60 -3.05
C GLY A 217 13.02 8.42 -1.75
N THR A 218 13.87 8.16 -0.75
CA THR A 218 13.93 8.91 0.51
C THR A 218 15.35 9.37 0.85
N ASN A 219 16.27 9.45 -0.10
CA ASN A 219 17.69 9.67 0.21
C ASN A 219 17.95 11.08 0.79
N THR A 220 17.29 12.10 0.22
CA THR A 220 17.48 13.50 0.60
C THR A 220 16.39 14.01 1.54
N THR A 221 16.65 15.12 2.25
CA THR A 221 15.62 15.78 3.08
C THR A 221 14.41 16.22 2.26
N ALA A 222 14.62 16.62 0.99
CA ALA A 222 13.53 17.01 0.11
C ALA A 222 12.64 15.81 -0.24
N LEU A 223 13.25 14.69 -0.62
CA LEU A 223 12.55 13.44 -0.93
C LEU A 223 11.80 12.89 0.28
N LYS A 224 12.41 12.86 1.47
CA LYS A 224 11.75 12.48 2.74
C LYS A 224 10.49 13.30 2.99
N ARG A 225 10.54 14.61 2.82
CA ARG A 225 9.38 15.50 3.00
C ARG A 225 8.25 15.18 2.02
N ILE A 226 8.58 14.85 0.76
CA ILE A 226 7.59 14.47 -0.26
C ILE A 226 6.99 13.09 0.05
N ALA A 227 7.80 12.13 0.46
CA ALA A 227 7.39 10.77 0.82
C ALA A 227 6.59 10.68 2.14
N GLY A 228 6.40 11.81 2.85
CA GLY A 228 5.64 11.87 4.10
C GLY A 228 6.49 11.70 5.37
N GLU A 229 7.80 11.54 5.26
CA GLU A 229 8.74 11.60 6.38
C GLU A 229 9.02 13.06 6.76
N ARG A 230 8.10 13.67 7.51
CA ARG A 230 8.36 14.94 8.18
C ARG A 230 9.07 14.64 9.49
N ARG A 231 10.39 14.87 9.55
CA ARG A 231 11.06 15.08 10.85
C ARG A 231 10.52 16.37 11.44
N GLU A 232 9.79 16.25 12.55
CA GLU A 232 9.54 17.36 13.47
C GLU A 232 10.85 17.85 14.10
#